data_AF-A0A6G3MHS8-F1
#
_entry.id   AF-A0A6G3MHS8-F1
#
_cell.length_a   1.000
_cell.length_b   1.000
_cell.length_c   1.000
_cell.angle_alpha   90.00
_cell.angle_beta   90.00
_cell.angle_gamma   90.00
#
_symmetry.space_group_name_H-M   'P 1'
#
loop_
_entity.id
_entity.type
_entity.pdbx_description
1 polymer ?
#
loop_
_entity_poly.entity_id
_entity_poly.type
_entity_poly.pdbx_seq_one_letter_code
_entity_poly.pdbx_strand_id
1 'polypeptide(L)'
;MSAFFLFSQSLREDIKKTGGSVSGVENIAKMAGHKWKEMSETQKKPFADKAVSERERYERDLASGLKPPPRKTKNVKKTNVKVKDPNKPKRVNSAYLFFSSDFRKMPEASSIKHSDMMKAAGTKWKDMSETDKKPYHDMEKKDKIRFQNEMESYNAKNPTASKKSPKMKAKKAAKDEPKKSESSESESDDDDGSEENEESDDN
;
A
#
# COMPACT_ATOMS: atom_id res chain seq x y z
N MET A 1 -6.02 -29.93 23.83
CA MET A 1 -5.08 -29.35 22.83
C MET A 1 -4.04 -30.42 22.48
N SER A 2 -3.05 -30.14 21.62
CA SER A 2 -1.94 -31.09 21.36
C SER A 2 -0.85 -31.02 22.44
N ALA A 3 -0.20 -32.14 22.73
CA ALA A 3 0.80 -32.29 23.80
C ALA A 3 1.93 -31.25 23.72
N PHE A 4 2.43 -30.97 22.50
CA PHE A 4 3.43 -29.92 22.28
C PHE A 4 2.93 -28.53 22.67
N PHE A 5 1.66 -28.21 22.40
CA PHE A 5 1.09 -26.91 22.76
C PHE A 5 0.97 -26.75 24.27
N LEU A 6 0.54 -27.80 24.99
CA LEU A 6 0.47 -27.81 26.45
C LEU A 6 1.85 -27.60 27.08
N PHE A 7 2.89 -28.25 26.57
CA PHE A 7 4.27 -27.99 26.97
C PHE A 7 4.75 -26.57 26.61
N SER A 8 4.42 -26.07 25.41
CA SER A 8 4.77 -24.71 25.00
C SER A 8 4.08 -23.64 25.86
N GLN A 9 2.93 -23.99 26.46
CA GLN A 9 2.19 -23.16 27.39
C GLN A 9 2.83 -23.20 28.77
N SER A 10 3.13 -24.37 29.33
CA SER A 10 3.82 -24.46 30.62
C SER A 10 5.18 -23.75 30.59
N LEU A 11 5.95 -23.89 29.51
CA LEU A 11 7.21 -23.16 29.33
C LEU A 11 7.04 -21.64 29.34
N ARG A 12 5.94 -21.10 28.77
CA ARG A 12 5.62 -19.66 28.83
C ARG A 12 5.21 -19.22 30.23
N GLU A 13 4.47 -20.06 30.95
CA GLU A 13 4.08 -19.79 32.33
C GLU A 13 5.29 -19.80 33.28
N ASP A 14 6.24 -20.72 33.08
CA ASP A 14 7.47 -20.79 33.86
C ASP A 14 8.38 -19.58 33.59
N ILE A 15 8.55 -19.17 32.32
CA ILE A 15 9.25 -17.93 31.96
C ILE A 15 8.57 -16.71 32.61
N LYS A 16 7.23 -16.67 32.66
CA LYS A 16 6.49 -15.59 33.32
C LYS A 16 6.69 -15.58 34.84
N LYS A 17 6.77 -16.75 35.49
CA LYS A 17 7.00 -16.88 36.94
C LYS A 17 8.42 -16.47 37.34
N THR A 18 9.43 -16.74 36.50
CA THR A 18 10.82 -16.33 36.76
C THR A 18 11.10 -14.85 36.44
N GLY A 19 10.06 -14.05 36.18
CA GLY A 19 10.21 -12.63 35.81
C GLY A 19 10.68 -12.39 34.37
N GLY A 20 10.84 -13.45 33.57
CA GLY A 20 11.25 -13.36 32.17
C GLY A 20 10.16 -12.74 31.29
N SER A 21 10.55 -11.81 30.40
CA SER A 21 9.60 -11.22 29.47
C SER A 21 9.15 -12.24 28.42
N VAL A 22 7.84 -12.43 28.31
CA VAL A 22 7.20 -13.20 27.23
C VAL A 22 7.09 -12.42 25.91
N SER A 23 7.69 -11.21 25.81
CA SER A 23 7.75 -10.38 24.60
C SER A 23 8.72 -10.94 23.55
N GLY A 24 8.43 -12.14 23.06
CA GLY A 24 9.32 -12.89 22.18
C GLY A 24 8.74 -14.23 21.77
N VAL A 25 7.47 -14.25 21.35
CA VAL A 25 6.72 -15.49 21.02
C VAL A 25 7.49 -16.36 20.02
N GLU A 26 8.24 -15.76 19.10
CA GLU A 26 9.07 -16.48 18.13
C GLU A 26 10.29 -17.17 18.79
N ASN A 27 10.98 -16.50 19.70
CA ASN A 27 12.11 -17.09 20.43
C ASN A 27 11.64 -18.19 21.38
N ILE A 28 10.54 -17.96 22.11
CA ILE A 28 9.95 -18.97 23.00
C ILE A 28 9.43 -20.18 22.20
N ALA A 29 8.87 -19.97 21.01
CA ALA A 29 8.47 -21.08 20.12
C ALA A 29 9.68 -21.89 19.61
N LYS A 30 10.79 -21.22 19.25
CA LYS A 30 12.05 -21.89 18.86
C LYS A 30 12.63 -22.70 20.03
N MET A 31 12.71 -22.11 21.23
CA MET A 31 13.17 -22.79 22.45
C MET A 31 12.26 -23.97 22.83
N ALA A 32 10.93 -23.79 22.78
CA ALA A 32 9.98 -24.88 23.00
C ALA A 32 10.14 -26.01 21.98
N GLY A 33 10.37 -25.68 20.71
CA GLY A 33 10.64 -26.65 19.64
C GLY A 33 11.92 -27.45 19.88
N HIS A 34 13.00 -26.80 20.32
CA HIS A 34 14.26 -27.46 20.67
C HIS A 34 14.08 -28.38 21.89
N LYS A 35 13.59 -27.82 23.00
CA LYS A 35 13.41 -28.55 24.26
C LYS A 35 12.42 -29.71 24.11
N TRP A 36 11.36 -29.57 23.30
CA TRP A 36 10.45 -30.68 22.99
C TRP A 36 11.10 -31.78 22.13
N LYS A 37 12.08 -31.48 21.28
CA LYS A 37 12.85 -32.52 20.58
C LYS A 37 13.73 -33.28 21.57
N GLU A 38 14.44 -32.56 22.45
CA GLU A 38 15.36 -33.13 23.45
C GLU A 38 14.68 -33.92 24.56
N MET A 39 13.44 -33.59 24.96
CA MET A 39 12.75 -34.32 26.02
C MET A 39 12.51 -35.79 25.66
N SER A 40 12.71 -36.68 26.64
CA SER A 40 12.44 -38.11 26.49
C SER A 40 10.94 -38.41 26.34
N GLU A 41 10.58 -39.60 25.86
CA GLU A 41 9.18 -40.05 25.83
C GLU A 41 8.55 -40.10 27.22
N THR A 42 9.32 -40.45 28.26
CA THR A 42 8.88 -40.42 29.66
C THR A 42 8.54 -39.00 30.14
N GLN A 43 9.29 -37.98 29.70
CA GLN A 43 8.99 -36.57 29.99
C GLN A 43 7.82 -36.03 29.15
N LYS A 44 7.64 -36.55 27.93
CA LYS A 44 6.51 -36.21 27.04
C LYS A 44 5.20 -36.88 27.48
N LYS A 45 5.25 -38.08 28.07
CA LYS A 45 4.09 -38.86 28.52
C LYS A 45 3.04 -38.06 29.31
N PRO A 46 3.37 -37.30 30.38
CA PRO A 46 2.37 -36.51 31.10
C PRO A 46 1.72 -35.40 30.25
N PHE A 47 2.36 -34.92 29.18
CA PHE A 47 1.75 -33.97 28.23
C PHE A 47 0.91 -34.69 27.17
N ALA A 48 1.27 -35.92 26.80
CA ALA A 48 0.48 -36.77 25.91
C ALA A 48 -0.83 -37.21 26.59
N ASP A 49 -0.76 -37.72 27.82
CA ASP A 49 -1.92 -38.13 28.61
C ASP A 49 -2.88 -36.95 28.84
N LYS A 50 -2.36 -35.76 29.17
CA LYS A 50 -3.16 -34.51 29.25
C LYS A 50 -3.78 -34.12 27.91
N ALA A 51 -3.06 -34.26 26.80
CA ALA A 51 -3.61 -33.96 25.48
C ALA A 51 -4.73 -34.91 25.04
N VAL A 52 -4.71 -36.17 25.51
CA VAL A 52 -5.82 -37.12 25.33
C VAL A 52 -7.03 -36.68 26.16
N SER A 53 -6.87 -36.49 27.47
CA SER A 53 -7.96 -36.05 28.36
C SER A 53 -8.60 -34.73 27.92
N GLU A 54 -7.80 -33.78 27.42
CA GLU A 54 -8.30 -32.50 26.93
C GLU A 54 -8.94 -32.59 25.53
N ARG A 55 -8.64 -33.65 24.75
CA ARG A 55 -9.38 -33.99 23.54
C ARG A 55 -10.74 -34.57 23.90
N GLU A 56 -10.79 -35.56 24.81
CA GLU A 56 -12.03 -36.17 25.29
C GLU A 56 -12.97 -35.15 25.93
N ARG A 57 -12.43 -34.20 26.71
CA ARG A 57 -13.21 -33.07 27.23
C ARG A 57 -13.80 -32.23 26.10
N TYR A 58 -12.99 -31.85 25.11
CA TYR A 58 -13.46 -31.05 23.98
C TYR A 58 -14.51 -31.80 23.13
N GLU A 59 -14.38 -33.11 22.97
CA GLU A 59 -15.38 -33.97 22.32
C GLU A 59 -16.67 -34.08 23.14
N ARG A 60 -16.59 -34.18 24.47
CA ARG A 60 -17.76 -34.11 25.37
C ARG A 60 -18.44 -32.74 25.31
N ASP A 61 -17.68 -31.65 25.31
CA ASP A 61 -18.21 -30.28 25.23
C ASP A 61 -18.89 -30.04 23.86
N LEU A 62 -18.34 -30.58 22.77
CA LEU A 62 -19.00 -30.58 21.45
C LEU A 62 -20.27 -31.43 21.44
N ALA A 63 -20.25 -32.63 22.04
CA ALA A 63 -21.40 -33.53 22.12
C ALA A 63 -22.54 -32.97 22.97
N SER A 64 -22.24 -32.18 24.01
CA SER A 64 -23.22 -31.44 24.80
C SER A 64 -23.70 -30.12 24.14
N GLY A 65 -23.26 -29.86 22.90
CA GLY A 65 -23.73 -28.72 22.10
C GLY A 65 -23.02 -27.40 22.40
N LEU A 66 -21.97 -27.36 23.23
CA LEU A 66 -21.16 -26.15 23.40
C LEU A 66 -20.40 -25.88 22.10
N LYS A 67 -20.85 -24.86 21.36
CA LYS A 67 -20.10 -24.32 20.21
C LYS A 67 -18.86 -23.61 20.75
N PRO A 68 -17.63 -24.00 20.36
CA PRO A 68 -16.43 -23.30 20.78
C PRO A 68 -16.46 -21.86 20.26
N PRO A 69 -15.88 -20.89 21.00
CA PRO A 69 -15.90 -19.49 20.59
C PRO A 69 -15.26 -19.33 19.21
N PRO A 70 -15.81 -18.46 18.33
CA PRO A 70 -15.30 -18.28 16.99
C PRO A 70 -13.82 -17.88 17.07
N ARG A 71 -12.95 -18.71 16.48
CA ARG A 71 -11.51 -18.40 16.40
C ARG A 71 -11.38 -17.06 15.69
N LYS A 72 -10.91 -16.03 16.42
CA LYS A 72 -10.57 -14.72 15.85
C LYS A 72 -9.35 -14.87 14.94
N THR A 73 -9.56 -15.42 13.75
CA THR A 73 -8.61 -15.35 12.66
C THR A 73 -8.46 -13.88 12.31
N LYS A 74 -7.41 -13.24 12.84
CA LYS A 74 -6.95 -11.99 12.24
C LYS A 74 -6.72 -12.31 10.77
N ASN A 75 -7.50 -11.72 9.88
CA ASN A 75 -7.27 -11.79 8.45
C ASN A 75 -5.98 -11.01 8.15
N VAL A 76 -4.85 -11.66 8.45
CA VAL A 76 -3.54 -11.31 7.94
C VAL A 76 -3.67 -11.54 6.45
N LYS A 77 -4.11 -10.49 5.74
CA LYS A 77 -3.96 -10.38 4.30
C LYS A 77 -2.51 -10.74 4.04
N LYS A 78 -2.26 -11.91 3.46
CA LYS A 78 -0.93 -12.28 2.98
C LYS A 78 -0.60 -11.26 1.91
N THR A 79 0.00 -10.15 2.31
CA THR A 79 0.61 -9.21 1.40
C THR A 79 1.64 -10.05 0.67
N ASN A 80 1.32 -10.38 -0.58
CA ASN A 80 2.26 -11.07 -1.44
C ASN A 80 3.32 -10.01 -1.75
N VAL A 81 4.29 -9.86 -0.82
CA VAL A 81 5.46 -9.01 -0.96
C VAL A 81 6.33 -9.69 -2.00
N LYS A 82 5.86 -9.61 -3.24
CA LYS A 82 6.60 -10.00 -4.43
C LYS A 82 7.90 -9.24 -4.35
N VAL A 83 8.98 -9.99 -4.15
CA VAL A 83 10.34 -9.44 -4.12
C VAL A 83 10.47 -8.61 -5.40
N LYS A 84 10.58 -7.29 -5.22
CA LYS A 84 10.80 -6.37 -6.32
C LYS A 84 12.25 -6.55 -6.70
N ASP A 85 12.50 -6.91 -7.95
CA ASP A 85 13.85 -7.16 -8.45
C ASP A 85 14.72 -5.93 -8.12
N PRO A 86 15.79 -6.05 -7.31
CA PRO A 86 16.53 -4.90 -6.81
C PRO A 86 17.18 -4.08 -7.93
N ASN A 87 17.47 -4.76 -9.05
CA ASN A 87 18.05 -4.16 -10.26
C ASN A 87 17.01 -3.53 -11.19
N LYS A 88 15.70 -3.64 -10.92
CA LYS A 88 14.67 -3.07 -11.79
C LYS A 88 14.62 -1.54 -11.63
N PRO A 89 14.71 -0.77 -12.72
CA PRO A 89 14.61 0.68 -12.70
C PRO A 89 13.39 1.18 -11.93
N LYS A 90 13.61 2.22 -11.11
CA LYS A 90 12.55 2.82 -10.31
C LYS A 90 11.64 3.63 -11.23
N ARG A 91 10.33 3.38 -11.12
CA ARG A 91 9.28 4.05 -11.93
C ARG A 91 9.51 5.56 -12.02
N VAL A 92 9.07 6.14 -13.13
CA VAL A 92 8.99 7.59 -13.33
C VAL A 92 8.28 8.26 -12.15
N ASN A 93 8.88 9.35 -11.65
CA ASN A 93 8.26 10.28 -10.71
C ASN A 93 7.43 11.30 -11.50
N SER A 94 6.16 11.51 -11.11
CA SER A 94 5.33 12.58 -11.66
C SER A 94 5.77 13.96 -11.15
N ALA A 95 5.37 15.03 -11.84
CA ALA A 95 5.62 16.41 -11.46
C ALA A 95 5.21 16.70 -9.99
N TYR A 96 4.02 16.23 -9.59
CA TYR A 96 3.56 16.31 -8.20
C TYR A 96 4.51 15.62 -7.21
N LEU A 97 5.18 14.54 -7.60
CA LEU A 97 6.08 13.84 -6.69
C LEU A 97 7.37 14.64 -6.45
N PHE A 98 7.90 15.32 -7.48
CA PHE A 98 8.99 16.30 -7.35
C PHE A 98 8.56 17.46 -6.46
N PHE A 99 7.44 18.12 -6.75
CA PHE A 99 6.87 19.18 -5.91
C PHE A 99 6.69 18.72 -4.46
N SER A 100 6.09 17.56 -4.22
CA SER A 100 5.89 17.02 -2.87
C SER A 100 7.21 16.72 -2.15
N SER A 101 8.29 16.46 -2.89
CA SER A 101 9.63 16.23 -2.34
C SER A 101 10.33 17.53 -1.94
N ASP A 102 10.06 18.62 -2.65
CA ASP A 102 10.59 19.95 -2.33
C ASP A 102 9.74 20.64 -1.25
N PHE A 103 8.42 20.52 -1.32
CA PHE A 103 7.50 20.94 -0.26
C PHE A 103 7.89 20.32 1.09
N ARG A 104 8.21 19.01 1.14
CA ARG A 104 8.72 18.34 2.36
C ARG A 104 10.01 18.93 2.95
N LYS A 105 10.80 19.65 2.16
CA LYS A 105 12.04 20.32 2.62
C LYS A 105 11.78 21.72 3.15
N MET A 106 10.61 22.31 2.86
CA MET A 106 10.24 23.62 3.37
C MET A 106 10.03 23.55 4.90
N PRO A 107 10.45 24.57 5.66
CA PRO A 107 10.37 24.55 7.13
C PRO A 107 8.92 24.45 7.63
N GLU A 108 7.97 25.05 6.92
CA GLU A 108 6.52 24.95 7.16
C GLU A 108 5.99 23.52 7.12
N ALA A 109 6.56 22.68 6.24
CA ALA A 109 6.13 21.30 6.04
C ALA A 109 6.82 20.32 7.00
N SER A 110 8.02 20.66 7.47
CA SER A 110 8.83 19.83 8.37
C SER A 110 8.37 19.89 9.84
N SER A 111 7.70 20.97 10.24
CA SER A 111 7.16 21.15 11.60
C SER A 111 5.87 20.38 11.86
N ILE A 112 5.13 20.00 10.81
CA ILE A 112 3.82 19.36 10.88
C ILE A 112 3.88 17.85 10.63
N LYS A 113 2.87 17.13 11.14
CA LYS A 113 2.74 15.68 10.96
C LYS A 113 2.68 15.31 9.48
N HIS A 114 3.38 14.24 9.09
CA HIS A 114 3.47 13.81 7.68
C HIS A 114 2.12 13.65 6.97
N SER A 115 1.08 13.21 7.69
CA SER A 115 -0.27 13.09 7.12
C SER A 115 -0.88 14.44 6.71
N ASP A 116 -0.58 15.50 7.44
CA ASP A 116 -1.17 16.82 7.25
C ASP A 116 -0.34 17.63 6.25
N MET A 117 0.99 17.45 6.27
CA MET A 117 1.88 17.86 5.17
C MET A 117 1.42 17.32 3.81
N MET A 118 0.98 16.06 3.72
CA MET A 118 0.49 15.50 2.45
C MET A 118 -0.86 16.09 2.01
N LYS A 119 -1.70 16.54 2.95
CA LYS A 119 -2.93 17.28 2.62
C LYS A 119 -2.59 18.67 2.10
N ALA A 120 -1.73 19.40 2.81
CA ALA A 120 -1.30 20.75 2.44
C ALA A 120 -0.55 20.79 1.09
N ALA A 121 0.31 19.80 0.81
CA ALA A 121 0.91 19.64 -0.51
C ALA A 121 -0.16 19.37 -1.60
N GLY A 122 -1.19 18.59 -1.27
CA GLY A 122 -2.29 18.27 -2.17
C GLY A 122 -3.19 19.46 -2.51
N THR A 123 -3.46 20.36 -1.55
CA THR A 123 -4.17 21.62 -1.81
C THR A 123 -3.28 22.58 -2.58
N LYS A 124 -2.07 22.87 -2.08
CA LYS A 124 -1.14 23.81 -2.73
C LYS A 124 -0.85 23.44 -4.19
N TRP A 125 -0.70 22.14 -4.50
CA TRP A 125 -0.52 21.71 -5.89
C TRP A 125 -1.75 21.92 -6.78
N LYS A 126 -2.98 21.86 -6.24
CA LYS A 126 -4.17 22.23 -7.03
C LYS A 126 -4.15 23.71 -7.35
N ASP A 127 -3.93 24.52 -6.31
CA ASP A 127 -4.01 25.99 -6.34
C ASP A 127 -2.86 26.66 -7.13
N MET A 128 -1.73 25.97 -7.34
CA MET A 128 -0.61 26.47 -8.15
C MET A 128 -0.97 26.70 -9.62
N SER A 129 -0.42 27.75 -10.21
CA SER A 129 -0.59 28.06 -11.64
C SER A 129 0.12 27.03 -12.54
N GLU A 130 -0.23 26.99 -13.83
CA GLU A 130 0.50 26.16 -14.80
C GLU A 130 1.97 26.60 -14.96
N THR A 131 2.26 27.90 -14.81
CA THR A 131 3.61 28.43 -14.83
C THR A 131 4.46 27.93 -13.67
N ASP A 132 3.88 27.81 -12.46
CA ASP A 132 4.58 27.25 -11.30
C ASP A 132 4.73 25.73 -11.38
N LYS A 133 3.79 25.05 -12.06
CA LYS A 133 3.82 23.60 -12.33
C LYS A 133 4.82 23.25 -13.44
N LYS A 134 5.06 24.16 -14.40
CA LYS A 134 5.97 23.97 -15.56
C LYS A 134 7.35 23.41 -15.21
N PRO A 135 8.14 23.95 -14.25
CA PRO A 135 9.44 23.40 -13.89
C PRO A 135 9.34 21.94 -13.41
N TYR A 136 8.31 21.58 -12.65
CA TYR A 136 8.08 20.20 -12.20
C TYR A 136 7.67 19.27 -13.33
N HIS A 137 6.90 19.76 -14.32
CA HIS A 137 6.61 19.01 -15.54
C HIS A 137 7.85 18.80 -16.42
N ASP A 138 8.78 19.76 -16.47
CA ASP A 138 10.05 19.59 -17.17
C ASP A 138 11.01 18.63 -16.43
N MET A 139 10.96 18.59 -15.09
CA MET A 139 11.61 17.53 -14.31
C MET A 139 10.99 16.15 -14.60
N GLU A 140 9.66 16.04 -14.68
CA GLU A 140 8.98 14.80 -15.08
C GLU A 140 9.39 14.34 -16.49
N LYS A 141 9.52 15.25 -17.47
CA LYS A 141 10.01 14.91 -18.82
C LYS A 141 11.45 14.35 -18.76
N LYS A 142 12.34 14.98 -17.99
CA LYS A 142 13.72 14.49 -17.78
C LYS A 142 13.73 13.10 -17.10
N ASP A 143 12.85 12.88 -16.13
CA ASP A 143 12.75 11.59 -15.43
C ASP A 143 12.17 10.47 -16.30
N LYS A 144 11.27 10.78 -17.24
CA LYS A 144 10.83 9.84 -18.28
C LYS A 144 11.99 9.36 -19.15
N ILE A 145 12.87 10.27 -19.58
CA ILE A 145 14.06 9.94 -20.37
C ILE A 145 15.03 9.09 -19.55
N ARG A 146 15.31 9.48 -18.29
CA ARG A 146 16.13 8.67 -17.35
C ARG A 146 15.59 7.24 -17.25
N PHE A 147 14.29 7.10 -16.94
CA PHE A 147 13.65 5.79 -16.79
C PHE A 147 13.68 4.97 -18.07
N GLN A 148 13.51 5.59 -19.25
CA GLN A 148 13.61 4.90 -20.53
C GLN A 148 15.01 4.32 -20.73
N ASN A 149 16.07 5.13 -20.58
CA ASN A 149 17.46 4.70 -20.74
C ASN A 149 17.85 3.60 -19.72
N GLU A 150 17.40 3.74 -18.46
CA GLU A 150 17.56 2.71 -17.43
C GLU A 150 16.80 1.42 -17.76
N MET A 151 15.58 1.51 -18.30
CA MET A 151 14.77 0.35 -18.71
C MET A 151 15.34 -0.38 -19.92
N GLU A 152 15.86 0.35 -20.91
CA GLU A 152 16.55 -0.24 -22.05
C GLU A 152 17.81 -0.99 -21.58
N SER A 153 18.62 -0.36 -20.73
CA SER A 153 19.78 -0.99 -20.08
C SER A 153 19.41 -2.22 -19.24
N TYR A 154 18.30 -2.17 -18.51
CA TYR A 154 17.82 -3.27 -17.68
C TYR A 154 17.30 -4.44 -18.53
N ASN A 155 16.54 -4.15 -19.60
CA ASN A 155 16.01 -5.15 -20.53
C ASN A 155 17.15 -5.85 -21.29
N ALA A 156 18.17 -5.11 -21.73
CA ALA A 156 19.36 -5.68 -22.37
C ALA A 156 20.11 -6.64 -21.43
N LYS A 157 20.21 -6.30 -20.14
CA LYS A 157 20.82 -7.15 -19.09
C LYS A 157 19.91 -8.30 -18.62
N ASN A 158 18.59 -8.23 -18.84
CA ASN A 158 17.60 -9.19 -18.32
C ASN A 158 16.50 -9.49 -19.37
N PRO A 159 16.82 -10.20 -20.47
CA PRO A 159 15.87 -10.43 -21.57
C PRO A 159 14.59 -11.17 -21.14
N THR A 160 14.65 -11.98 -20.09
CA THR A 160 13.50 -12.72 -19.53
C THR A 160 12.51 -11.84 -18.76
N ALA A 161 12.92 -10.67 -18.26
CA ALA A 161 12.05 -9.75 -17.51
C ALA A 161 11.10 -8.94 -18.42
N SER A 162 11.44 -8.82 -19.71
CA SER A 162 10.70 -8.04 -20.71
C SER A 162 9.25 -8.48 -20.93
N LYS A 163 8.93 -9.77 -20.71
CA LYS A 163 7.62 -10.39 -20.99
C LYS A 163 6.45 -9.93 -20.08
N LYS A 164 6.64 -8.95 -19.20
CA LYS A 164 5.60 -8.50 -18.22
C LYS A 164 5.34 -6.98 -18.22
N SER A 165 5.76 -6.26 -19.26
CA SER A 165 5.51 -4.82 -19.42
C SER A 165 4.19 -4.56 -20.18
N PRO A 166 3.25 -3.74 -19.67
CA PRO A 166 2.09 -3.33 -20.46
C PRO A 166 2.53 -2.36 -21.56
N LYS A 167 2.24 -2.68 -22.82
CA LYS A 167 2.50 -1.79 -23.97
C LYS A 167 1.71 -0.50 -23.82
N MET A 168 2.39 0.65 -23.73
CA MET A 168 1.78 1.93 -24.08
C MET A 168 1.40 1.88 -25.57
N LYS A 169 0.12 2.08 -25.89
CA LYS A 169 -0.35 2.16 -27.28
C LYS A 169 0.03 3.53 -27.86
N ALA A 170 0.86 3.54 -28.90
CA ALA A 170 1.08 4.70 -29.74
C ALA A 170 0.25 4.60 -31.04
N LYS A 171 -0.52 5.64 -31.34
CA LYS A 171 -1.03 6.03 -32.67
C LYS A 171 -0.96 7.56 -32.68
N LYS A 172 0.12 8.16 -33.20
CA LYS A 172 0.49 8.44 -34.61
C LYS A 172 -0.18 9.73 -35.14
N ALA A 173 0.66 10.71 -35.48
CA ALA A 173 0.36 12.01 -36.09
C ALA A 173 -0.06 11.87 -37.59
N ALA A 174 -0.39 12.92 -38.37
CA ALA A 174 -0.07 14.35 -38.28
C ALA A 174 -0.97 15.24 -39.19
N LYS A 175 -0.62 16.54 -39.25
CA LYS A 175 -0.91 17.57 -40.29
C LYS A 175 -2.24 18.35 -40.08
N ASP A 176 -2.32 19.68 -40.12
CA ASP A 176 -1.30 20.77 -40.27
C ASP A 176 -1.68 22.06 -39.49
N GLU A 177 -0.93 23.17 -39.69
CA GLU A 177 -1.18 24.54 -39.19
C GLU A 177 -1.39 25.51 -40.40
N PRO A 178 -1.94 26.74 -40.25
CA PRO A 178 -1.09 27.88 -39.86
C PRO A 178 -1.77 28.99 -38.99
N LYS A 179 -0.94 29.96 -38.57
CA LYS A 179 -1.13 30.93 -37.47
C LYS A 179 -1.70 32.29 -37.88
N LYS A 180 -2.39 32.95 -36.94
CA LYS A 180 -2.25 34.36 -36.46
C LYS A 180 -3.40 34.67 -35.48
N SER A 181 -3.38 35.57 -34.49
CA SER A 181 -2.38 36.28 -33.65
C SER A 181 -3.10 37.51 -33.06
N GLU A 182 -2.98 37.77 -31.75
CA GLU A 182 -3.32 39.08 -31.09
C GLU A 182 -4.85 39.41 -31.00
N SER A 183 -5.42 40.22 -30.07
CA SER A 183 -5.03 40.84 -28.78
C SER A 183 -6.32 41.39 -28.08
N SER A 184 -6.22 41.91 -26.84
CA SER A 184 -7.20 42.75 -26.08
C SER A 184 -8.54 42.06 -25.68
N GLU A 185 -9.09 42.21 -24.45
CA GLU A 185 -9.60 43.43 -23.75
C GLU A 185 -10.74 44.12 -24.54
N SER A 186 -11.89 44.54 -23.97
CA SER A 186 -12.43 44.56 -22.58
C SER A 186 -13.94 44.95 -22.62
N GLU A 187 -14.58 45.20 -21.46
CA GLU A 187 -15.94 45.81 -21.25
C GLU A 187 -17.17 44.94 -21.67
N SER A 188 -18.16 44.68 -20.80
CA SER A 188 -19.40 45.45 -20.48
C SER A 188 -20.40 45.53 -21.65
N ASP A 189 -21.73 45.54 -21.47
CA ASP A 189 -22.58 45.54 -20.27
C ASP A 189 -23.99 44.99 -20.63
N ASP A 190 -24.93 45.00 -19.65
CA ASP A 190 -26.40 44.85 -19.78
C ASP A 190 -26.94 43.54 -20.40
N ASP A 191 -27.99 42.86 -19.93
CA ASP A 191 -29.18 43.10 -19.08
C ASP A 191 -30.43 42.77 -19.91
N ASP A 192 -31.47 42.35 -19.17
CA ASP A 192 -32.85 42.07 -19.54
C ASP A 192 -33.19 41.41 -20.89
N GLY A 193 -33.83 40.24 -20.77
CA GLY A 193 -34.47 39.59 -21.88
C GLY A 193 -35.75 38.90 -21.42
N SER A 194 -36.89 39.58 -21.60
CA SER A 194 -38.13 39.02 -22.18
C SER A 194 -39.22 40.10 -22.29
N GLU A 195 -39.43 40.67 -23.49
CA GLU A 195 -40.74 41.24 -23.81
C GLU A 195 -41.69 40.14 -24.32
N GLU A 196 -42.98 40.34 -24.04
CA GLU A 196 -44.05 39.36 -24.18
C GLU A 196 -44.84 39.55 -25.48
N ASN A 197 -45.63 38.53 -25.85
CA ASN A 197 -46.83 38.61 -26.72
C ASN A 197 -46.59 38.96 -28.21
N GLU A 198 -47.45 38.57 -29.15
CA GLU A 198 -48.51 37.54 -29.23
C GLU A 198 -48.76 37.24 -30.72
N GLU A 199 -49.71 36.34 -31.02
CA GLU A 199 -50.50 36.32 -32.27
C GLU A 199 -49.77 35.81 -33.55
N SER A 200 -50.34 35.06 -34.49
CA SER A 200 -51.44 34.08 -34.67
C SER A 200 -51.52 33.83 -36.20
N ASP A 201 -52.42 32.92 -36.63
CA ASP A 201 -52.88 32.73 -38.03
C ASP A 201 -51.85 32.15 -39.05
N ASP A 202 -52.23 31.24 -39.97
CA ASP A 202 -53.49 30.49 -40.15
C ASP A 202 -53.27 29.20 -40.99
N ASN A 203 -54.29 28.33 -41.02
CA ASN A 203 -54.63 27.29 -42.02
C ASN A 203 -53.96 25.90 -41.96
#